data_AF-A0A831KAW9-F1
#
_entry.id   AF-A0A831KAW9-F1
#
_cell.length_a   1.000
_cell.length_b   1.000
_cell.length_c   1.000
_cell.angle_alpha   90.00
_cell.angle_beta   90.00
_cell.angle_gamma   90.00
#
_symmetry.space_group_name_H-M   'P 1'
#
loop_
_entity.id
_entity.type
_entity.pdbx_description
1 polymer ?
#
loop_
_entity_poly.entity_id
_entity_poly.type
_entity_poly.pdbx_seq_one_letter_code
_entity_poly.pdbx_strand_id
1 'polypeptide(L)' 'MTKPCGGQGNDIEMSNFKDSKMGAAGTISIYCAECGKKIEGEPYEMSFSGVCASSEPVHFCSKNCWEASEEYNTDNWD' A
#
# COMPACT_ATOMS: atom_id res chain seq x y z
N MET A 1 -31.15 -21.25 -20.70
CA MET A 1 -31.30 -19.77 -20.76
C MET A 1 -31.96 -19.33 -19.47
N THR A 2 -31.15 -18.90 -18.51
CA THR A 2 -31.61 -18.48 -17.18
C THR A 2 -31.48 -16.97 -17.12
N LYS A 3 -32.62 -16.28 -16.93
CA LYS A 3 -32.67 -14.82 -16.84
C LYS A 3 -31.92 -14.33 -15.60
N PRO A 4 -31.13 -13.24 -15.67
CA PRO A 4 -30.64 -12.57 -14.48
C PRO A 4 -31.78 -11.80 -13.81
N CYS A 5 -31.76 -11.78 -12.48
CA CYS A 5 -32.68 -11.02 -11.64
C CYS A 5 -32.46 -9.52 -11.89
N GLY A 6 -33.54 -8.80 -12.20
CA GLY A 6 -33.49 -7.35 -12.35
C GLY A 6 -33.32 -6.62 -11.02
N GLY A 7 -32.63 -5.48 -11.08
CA GLY A 7 -32.60 -4.44 -10.06
C GLY A 7 -32.23 -3.14 -10.74
N GLN A 8 -33.10 -2.14 -10.63
CA GLN A 8 -32.98 -0.82 -11.24
C GLN A 8 -31.71 -0.10 -10.79
N GLY A 9 -31.12 0.68 -11.71
CA GLY A 9 -30.01 1.57 -11.40
C GLY A 9 -30.40 2.54 -10.29
N ASN A 10 -29.61 2.49 -9.23
CA ASN A 10 -29.40 3.55 -8.29
C ASN A 10 -27.89 3.68 -8.18
N ASP A 11 -27.41 4.82 -8.68
CA ASP A 11 -26.05 5.33 -8.56
C ASP A 11 -25.57 5.05 -7.14
N ILE A 12 -24.76 3.99 -6.98
CA ILE A 12 -24.03 3.79 -5.73
C ILE A 12 -23.02 4.92 -5.74
N GLU A 13 -23.37 6.02 -5.08
CA GLU A 13 -22.42 7.05 -4.70
C GLU A 13 -21.34 6.33 -3.91
N MET A 14 -20.21 6.03 -4.56
CA MET A 14 -19.03 5.49 -3.90
C MET A 14 -18.60 6.55 -2.90
N SER A 15 -19.09 6.41 -1.68
CA SER A 15 -18.70 7.24 -0.56
C SER A 15 -17.18 7.22 -0.53
N ASN A 16 -16.59 8.40 -0.68
CA ASN A 16 -15.16 8.59 -0.79
C ASN A 16 -14.46 7.81 0.34
N PHE A 17 -13.75 6.72 0.03
CA PHE A 17 -12.82 6.05 0.95
C PHE A 17 -11.63 6.96 1.35
N LYS A 18 -11.65 8.24 0.94
CA LYS A 18 -10.57 9.21 1.08
C LYS A 18 -10.22 9.54 2.53
N ASP A 19 -11.08 9.19 3.49
CA ASP A 19 -10.87 9.50 4.90
C ASP A 19 -10.54 8.28 5.77
N SER A 20 -10.08 7.18 5.16
CA SER A 20 -9.40 6.12 5.93
C SER A 20 -7.99 6.59 6.30
N LYS A 21 -7.89 7.60 7.16
CA LYS A 21 -6.66 7.80 7.93
C LYS A 21 -6.59 6.61 8.86
N MET A 22 -5.66 5.68 8.62
CA MET A 22 -5.28 4.70 9.63
C MET A 22 -4.87 5.49 10.87
N GLY A 23 -5.82 5.64 11.80
CA GLY A 23 -5.56 6.28 13.08
C GLY A 23 -4.49 5.46 13.77
N ALA A 24 -3.39 6.11 14.17
CA ALA A 24 -2.24 5.48 14.79
C ALA A 24 -2.62 4.83 16.14
N ALA A 25 -3.27 3.68 16.09
CA ALA A 25 -3.50 2.82 17.24
C ALA A 25 -2.21 2.02 17.48
N GLY A 26 -1.28 2.65 18.21
CA GLY A 26 0.06 2.12 18.49
C GLY A 26 1.05 2.50 17.40
N THR A 27 1.96 3.42 17.69
CA THR A 27 2.99 3.85 16.73
C THR A 27 4.01 2.73 16.54
N ILE A 28 3.65 1.72 15.74
CA ILE A 28 4.63 0.85 15.10
C ILE A 28 5.58 1.80 14.38
N SER A 29 6.84 1.83 14.82
CA SER A 29 7.83 2.67 14.17
C SER A 29 8.07 2.07 12.79
N ILE A 30 7.76 2.85 11.76
CA ILE A 30 7.98 2.47 10.37
C ILE A 30 9.40 2.89 10.00
N TYR A 31 10.12 2.01 9.29
CA TYR A 31 11.48 2.26 8.82
C TYR A 31 11.53 2.12 7.30
N CYS A 32 12.36 2.96 6.68
CA CYS A 32 12.65 2.86 5.26
C CYS A 32 13.50 1.62 4.98
N ALA A 33 13.06 0.77 4.06
CA ALA A 33 13.77 -0.45 3.69
C ALA A 33 15.11 -0.16 3.00
N GLU A 34 15.17 0.91 2.21
CA GLU A 34 16.38 1.26 1.46
C GLU A 34 17.45 1.93 2.35
N CYS A 35 17.07 2.94 3.14
CA CYS A 35 18.06 3.72 3.90
C CYS A 35 18.05 3.45 5.42
N GLY A 36 17.16 2.58 5.91
CA GLY A 36 17.06 2.22 7.33
C GLY A 36 16.55 3.32 8.27
N LYS A 37 16.26 4.52 7.77
CA LYS A 37 15.81 5.64 8.59
C LYS A 37 14.37 5.43 9.04
N LYS A 38 14.08 5.83 10.29
CA LYS A 38 12.71 5.92 10.78
C LYS A 38 11.91 6.92 9.94
N ILE A 39 10.71 6.54 9.55
CA ILE A 39 9.76 7.38 8.82
C ILE A 39 8.88 8.08 9.86
N GLU A 40 9.01 9.40 9.94
CA GLU A 40 8.13 10.25 10.74
C GLU A 40 6.98 10.74 9.84
N GLY A 41 5.77 10.20 10.04
CA GLY A 41 4.59 10.50 9.22
C GLY A 41 4.28 9.42 8.18
N GLU A 42 3.73 9.83 7.04
CA GLU A 42 3.33 8.90 5.97
C GLU A 42 4.54 8.50 5.11
N PRO A 43 4.69 7.21 4.75
CA PRO A 43 5.71 6.76 3.81
C PRO A 43 5.42 7.33 2.41
N TYR A 44 6.48 7.52 1.62
CA TYR A 44 6.36 7.93 0.21
C TYR A 44 5.72 6.84 -0.63
N GLU A 45 6.16 5.59 -0.44
CA GLU A 45 5.66 4.42 -1.17
C GLU A 45 5.72 3.17 -0.29
N MET A 46 4.91 2.17 -0.64
CA MET A 46 4.86 0.86 0.03
C MET A 46 4.95 -0.28 -0.98
N SER A 47 5.67 -1.34 -0.63
CA SER A 47 5.67 -2.62 -1.33
C SER A 47 5.45 -3.77 -0.33
N PHE A 48 5.57 -5.01 -0.78
CA PHE A 48 5.44 -6.20 0.07
C PHE A 48 6.62 -7.14 -0.13
N SER A 49 7.19 -7.61 0.96
CA SER A 49 8.12 -8.73 0.97
C SER A 49 7.36 -10.01 1.31
N GLY A 50 7.60 -11.08 0.57
CA GLY A 50 6.92 -12.36 0.76
C GLY A 50 7.90 -13.46 1.19
N VAL A 51 7.70 -14.05 2.37
CA VAL A 51 8.47 -15.22 2.84
C VAL A 51 7.53 -16.30 3.34
N CYS A 52 7.62 -17.51 2.76
CA CYS A 52 6.97 -18.74 3.23
C CYS A 52 5.53 -18.57 3.75
N ALA A 53 4.64 -17.99 2.93
CA ALA A 53 3.22 -17.71 3.19
C ALA A 53 2.90 -16.48 4.07
N SER A 54 3.89 -15.64 4.39
CA SER A 54 3.70 -14.33 5.02
C SER A 54 4.04 -13.21 4.02
N SER A 55 3.23 -12.16 4.00
CA SER A 55 3.51 -10.91 3.27
C SER A 55 3.65 -9.78 4.28
N GLU A 56 4.84 -9.21 4.38
CA GLU A 56 5.11 -8.08 5.28
C GLU A 56 5.21 -6.78 4.47
N PRO A 57 4.55 -5.69 4.91
CA PRO A 57 4.66 -4.41 4.23
C PRO A 57 6.07 -3.86 4.38
N VAL A 58 6.58 -3.28 3.29
CA VAL A 58 7.90 -2.67 3.19
C VAL A 58 7.70 -1.21 2.80
N HIS A 59 8.37 -0.28 3.48
CA HIS A 59 8.10 1.15 3.34
C HIS A 59 9.31 1.93 2.83
N PHE A 60 9.05 3.00 2.07
CA PHE A 60 10.09 3.88 1.53
C PHE A 60 9.84 5.33 1.94
N CYS A 61 10.89 6.02 2.38
CA CYS A 61 10.76 7.40 2.88
C CYS A 61 10.80 8.47 1.79
N SER A 62 11.22 8.13 0.56
CA SER A 62 11.38 9.10 -0.52
C SER A 62 11.38 8.40 -1.89
N LYS A 63 11.13 9.20 -2.93
CA LYS A 63 11.25 8.76 -4.32
C LYS A 63 12.61 8.15 -4.64
N ASN A 64 13.70 8.78 -4.20
CA ASN A 64 15.04 8.25 -4.45
C ASN A 64 15.25 6.88 -3.80
N CYS A 65 14.69 6.65 -2.60
CA CYS A 65 14.76 5.34 -1.95
C CYS A 65 13.91 4.28 -2.66
N TRP A 66 12.77 4.67 -3.24
CA TRP A 66 11.94 3.78 -4.04
C TRP A 66 12.64 3.39 -5.36
N GLU A 67 13.14 4.38 -6.10
CA GLU A 67 13.81 4.15 -7.39
C GLU A 67 15.12 3.37 -7.25
N ALA A 68 15.84 3.53 -6.13
CA ALA A 68 17.07 2.79 -5.85
C ALA A 68 16.83 1.32 -5.44
N SER A 69 15.62 0.96 -5.03
CA SER A 69 15.30 -0.38 -4.56
C SER A 69 15.32 -1.39 -5.71
N GLU A 70 16.30 -2.28 -5.74
CA GLU A 70 16.32 -3.39 -6.71
C GLU A 70 15.38 -4.52 -6.28
N GLU A 71 15.27 -4.75 -4.97
CA GLU A 71 14.54 -5.90 -4.42
C GLU A 71 13.03 -5.69 -4.40
N TYR A 72 12.53 -4.47 -4.31
CA TYR A 72 11.09 -4.24 -4.04
C TYR A 72 10.39 -3.33 -5.05
N ASN A 73 11.14 -2.60 -5.88
CA ASN A 73 10.56 -1.82 -6.96
C ASN A 73 10.44 -2.69 -8.21
N THR A 74 9.20 -3.10 -8.52
CA THR A 74 8.92 -3.96 -9.68
C THR A 74 9.21 -3.29 -11.01
N ASP A 75 9.29 -1.96 -11.07
CA ASP A 75 9.70 -1.25 -12.29
C ASP A 75 11.18 -1.51 -12.65
N ASN A 76 11.96 -2.01 -11.69
CA ASN A 76 13.38 -2.37 -11.86
C ASN A 76 13.59 -3.87 -12.19
N TRP A 77 12.52 -4.67 -12.30
CA TRP A 77 12.62 -6.10 -12.60
C TRP A 77 12.43 -6.34 -14.10
N ASP A 78 13.55 -6.57 -14.82
CA ASP A 78 13.55 -6.92 -16.25
C ASP A 78 12.96 -8.31 -16.56
#